data_AF-A0A919UPJ3-F1
#
_entry.id   AF-A0A919UPJ3-F1
#
_cell.length_a   1.000
_cell.length_b   1.000
_cell.length_c   1.000
_cell.angle_alpha   90.00
_cell.angle_beta   90.00
_cell.angle_gamma   90.00
#
_symmetry.space_group_name_H-M   'P 1'
#
loop_
_entity.id
_entity.type
_entity.pdbx_description
1 polymer ?
#
loop_
_entity_poly.entity_id
_entity_poly.type
_entity_poly.pdbx_seq_one_letter_code
_entity_poly.pdbx_strand_id
1 'polypeptide(L)'
;MAPVADVGFDHKKFAIYVWRSVRVGGDTKTKQSRRTLEIPTLAADALRRHHTRQAKRRLKAGKAWQDHNMVFATRVGAPMDAANVRHSFQRITTNAGIGKGWTPRELRPLVRVDHE
;
A
#
# COMPACT_ATOMS: atom_id res chain seq x y z
N MET A 1 11.36 -15.94 -3.33
CA MET A 1 11.27 -14.47 -3.32
C MET A 1 11.17 -14.04 -1.86
N ALA A 2 11.99 -13.10 -1.42
CA ALA A 2 12.05 -12.66 -0.03
C ALA A 2 11.36 -11.29 0.15
N PRO A 3 10.78 -10.99 1.33
CA PRO A 3 10.23 -9.68 1.62
C PRO A 3 11.27 -8.56 1.48
N VAL A 4 10.86 -7.43 0.93
CA VAL A 4 11.69 -6.21 0.81
C VAL A 4 12.18 -5.70 2.18
N ALA A 5 11.48 -6.04 3.27
CA ALA A 5 11.93 -5.75 4.63
C ALA A 5 13.22 -6.50 5.00
N ASP A 6 13.47 -7.66 4.38
CA ASP A 6 14.60 -8.54 4.69
C ASP A 6 15.74 -8.35 3.69
N VAL A 7 15.43 -8.22 2.39
CA VAL A 7 16.43 -8.16 1.31
C VAL A 7 16.63 -6.77 0.71
N GLY A 8 15.83 -5.78 1.12
CA GLY A 8 15.92 -4.41 0.63
C GLY A 8 15.27 -4.18 -0.74
N PHE A 9 15.60 -3.05 -1.35
CA PHE A 9 15.01 -2.56 -2.61
C PHE A 9 15.95 -2.69 -3.83
N ASP A 10 17.09 -3.37 -3.71
CA ASP A 10 18.05 -3.51 -4.82
C ASP A 10 17.68 -4.71 -5.72
N HIS A 11 16.56 -4.56 -6.44
CA HIS A 11 15.99 -5.61 -7.29
C HIS A 11 15.42 -5.03 -8.59
N LYS A 12 15.55 -5.79 -9.69
CA LYS A 12 15.04 -5.41 -11.01
C LYS A 12 13.51 -5.49 -11.12
N LYS A 13 12.88 -6.38 -10.36
CA LYS A 13 11.43 -6.64 -10.39
C LYS A 13 10.88 -6.74 -8.98
N PHE A 14 9.65 -6.29 -8.80
CA PHE A 14 8.94 -6.33 -7.52
C PHE A 14 7.55 -6.92 -7.72
N ALA A 15 7.06 -7.61 -6.70
CA ALA A 15 5.71 -8.15 -6.72
C ALA A 15 5.02 -8.03 -5.36
N ILE A 16 3.70 -7.90 -5.39
CA ILE A 16 2.84 -8.00 -4.22
C ILE A 16 2.15 -9.35 -4.24
N TYR A 17 2.27 -10.06 -3.13
CA TYR A 17 1.60 -11.33 -2.90
C TYR A 17 0.27 -11.11 -2.19
N VAL A 18 -0.82 -11.39 -2.89
CA VAL A 18 -2.18 -11.28 -2.36
C VAL A 18 -2.64 -12.69 -2.04
N TRP A 19 -2.42 -13.16 -0.81
CA TRP A 19 -2.73 -14.55 -0.40
C TRP A 19 -3.84 -14.66 0.64
N ARG A 20 -4.20 -13.55 1.30
CA ARG A 20 -5.12 -13.52 2.45
C ARG A 20 -6.04 -12.31 2.36
N SER A 21 -7.30 -12.47 2.76
CA SER A 21 -8.24 -11.37 2.95
C SER A 21 -8.14 -10.86 4.39
N VAL A 22 -8.13 -9.54 4.60
CA VAL A 22 -8.08 -8.91 5.95
C VAL A 22 -9.46 -8.97 6.66
N ARG A 23 -10.42 -9.74 6.15
CA ARG A 23 -11.73 -9.92 6.79
C ARG A 23 -11.62 -10.91 7.95
N VAL A 24 -12.45 -10.71 8.98
CA VAL A 24 -12.78 -11.75 9.98
C VAL A 24 -13.19 -13.01 9.20
N GLY A 25 -12.41 -14.09 9.31
CA GLY A 25 -12.56 -15.33 8.53
C GLY A 25 -11.32 -15.78 7.75
N GLY A 26 -10.28 -14.94 7.61
CA GLY A 26 -8.90 -15.38 7.32
C GLY A 26 -8.56 -15.79 5.88
N ASP A 27 -9.54 -16.21 5.07
CA ASP A 27 -9.27 -16.68 3.71
C ASP A 27 -9.81 -15.75 2.61
N THR A 28 -9.09 -15.69 1.48
CA THR A 28 -9.61 -15.04 0.28
C THR A 28 -10.79 -15.83 -0.26
N LYS A 29 -11.90 -15.17 -0.63
CA LYS A 29 -13.23 -15.76 -0.93
C LYS A 29 -13.19 -16.99 -1.87
N THR A 30 -12.18 -17.10 -2.74
CA THR A 30 -11.94 -18.27 -3.61
C THR A 30 -10.43 -18.45 -3.87
N LYS A 31 -9.98 -19.68 -4.20
CA LYS A 31 -8.57 -19.95 -4.61
C LYS A 31 -8.09 -19.00 -5.73
N GLN A 32 -9.00 -18.58 -6.62
CA GLN A 32 -8.73 -17.67 -7.74
C GLN A 32 -8.36 -16.24 -7.33
N SER A 33 -8.64 -15.83 -6.09
CA SER A 33 -8.29 -14.49 -5.61
C SER A 33 -6.87 -14.41 -5.02
N ARG A 34 -6.19 -15.55 -4.85
CA ARG A 34 -4.77 -15.60 -4.53
C ARG A 34 -3.96 -15.32 -5.78
N ARG A 35 -3.17 -14.24 -5.79
CA ARG A 35 -2.36 -13.88 -6.95
C ARG A 35 -1.09 -13.13 -6.57
N THR A 36 -0.11 -13.22 -7.44
CA THR A 36 1.07 -12.38 -7.43
C THR A 36 0.86 -11.27 -8.46
N LEU A 37 1.03 -10.02 -8.04
CA LEU A 37 0.94 -8.86 -8.92
C LEU A 37 2.34 -8.27 -9.05
N GLU A 38 2.94 -8.37 -10.23
CA GLU A 38 4.12 -7.56 -10.53
C GLU A 38 3.73 -6.08 -10.43
N ILE A 39 4.59 -5.29 -9.78
CA ILE A 39 4.35 -3.85 -9.61
C ILE A 39 5.31 -3.06 -10.51
N PRO A 40 4.83 -2.02 -11.21
CA PRO A 40 5.69 -1.15 -11.99
C PRO A 40 6.77 -0.48 -11.14
N THR A 41 7.91 -0.16 -11.76
CA THR A 41 9.04 0.55 -11.10
C THR A 41 8.59 1.83 -10.40
N LEU A 42 7.67 2.59 -11.02
CA LEU A 42 7.10 3.80 -10.44
C LEU A 42 6.42 3.54 -9.07
N ALA A 43 5.70 2.42 -8.95
CA ALA A 43 5.04 2.03 -7.71
C ALA A 43 6.07 1.54 -6.68
N ALA A 44 7.07 0.75 -7.09
CA ALA A 44 8.17 0.32 -6.21
C ALA A 44 8.94 1.52 -5.64
N ASP A 45 9.22 2.53 -6.46
CA ASP A 45 9.86 3.78 -6.02
C ASP A 45 9.01 4.57 -5.03
N ALA A 46 7.69 4.65 -5.26
CA ALA A 46 6.78 5.29 -4.33
C ALA A 46 6.78 4.57 -2.97
N LEU A 47 6.83 3.23 -2.98
CA LEU A 47 6.92 2.40 -1.77
C LEU A 47 8.27 2.58 -1.06
N ARG A 48 9.39 2.67 -1.79
CA ARG A 48 10.72 2.96 -1.22
C ARG A 48 10.76 4.30 -0.49
N ARG A 49 10.20 5.36 -1.12
CA ARG A 49 10.03 6.67 -0.48
C ARG A 49 9.10 6.60 0.73
N HIS A 50 8.03 5.80 0.66
CA HIS A 50 7.13 5.58 1.79
C HIS A 50 7.84 4.90 2.96
N HIS A 51 8.57 3.82 2.71
CA HIS A 51 9.33 3.08 3.71
C HIS A 51 10.28 4.00 4.49
N THR A 52 11.03 4.86 3.78
CA THR A 52 11.91 5.86 4.40
C THR A 52 11.14 6.84 5.31
N ARG A 53 9.98 7.34 4.86
CA ARG A 53 9.14 8.22 5.69
C ARG A 53 8.57 7.49 6.91
N GLN A 54 8.20 6.22 6.77
CA GLN A 54 7.66 5.42 7.86
C GLN A 54 8.73 5.10 8.90
N ALA A 55 9.96 4.78 8.49
CA ALA A 55 11.10 4.62 9.39
C ALA A 55 11.34 5.90 10.24
N LYS A 56 11.30 7.08 9.61
CA LYS A 56 11.35 8.37 10.33
C LYS A 56 10.22 8.54 11.34
N ARG A 57 8.99 8.12 10.99
CA ARG A 57 7.83 8.14 11.91
C ARG A 57 7.99 7.18 13.07
N ARG A 58 8.50 5.97 12.82
CA ARG A 58 8.81 4.96 13.84
C ARG A 58 9.81 5.49 14.85
N LEU A 59 10.92 6.05 14.38
CA LEU A 59 11.92 6.68 15.24
C LEU A 59 11.31 7.81 16.08
N LYS A 60 10.50 8.67 15.46
CA LYS A 60 9.83 9.78 16.15
C LYS A 60 8.80 9.32 17.18
N ALA A 61 8.07 8.23 16.92
CA ALA A 61 7.05 7.70 17.81
C ALA A 61 7.66 6.95 19.01
N GLY A 62 8.87 6.40 18.87
CA GLY A 62 9.56 5.68 19.94
C GLY A 62 8.69 4.58 20.52
N LYS A 63 8.48 4.60 21.84
CA LYS A 63 7.66 3.61 22.57
C LYS A 63 6.19 3.59 22.16
N ALA A 64 5.66 4.66 21.56
CA ALA A 64 4.28 4.70 21.09
C ALA A 64 4.09 3.95 19.75
N TRP A 65 5.17 3.52 19.09
CA TRP A 65 5.09 2.79 17.84
C TRP A 65 4.53 1.37 18.04
N GLN A 66 3.47 1.05 17.30
CA GLN A 66 2.87 -0.28 17.25
C GLN A 66 3.41 -1.04 16.03
N ASP A 67 4.19 -2.09 16.26
CA ASP A 67 4.82 -2.85 15.19
C ASP A 67 3.91 -3.98 14.68
N HIS A 68 3.22 -3.72 13.58
CA HIS A 68 2.33 -4.67 12.91
C HIS A 68 2.82 -5.04 11.51
N ASN A 69 4.07 -4.73 11.15
CA ASN A 69 4.63 -4.97 9.81
C ASN A 69 3.76 -4.43 8.66
N MET A 70 3.05 -3.32 8.89
CA MET A 70 2.16 -2.72 7.90
C MET A 70 2.92 -1.80 6.94
N VAL A 71 2.66 -1.94 5.65
CA VAL A 71 3.21 -1.07 4.59
C VAL A 71 2.65 0.35 4.70
N PHE A 72 1.39 0.51 5.10
CA PHE A 72 0.75 1.81 5.33
C PHE A 72 0.20 1.87 6.75
N ALA A 73 0.87 2.62 7.62
CA ALA A 73 0.45 2.80 9.01
C ALA A 73 0.24 4.28 9.36
N THR A 74 -0.52 4.52 10.42
CA THR A 74 -0.62 5.85 11.05
C THR A 74 0.74 6.30 11.59
N ARG A 75 0.80 7.52 12.15
CA ARG A 75 2.05 8.08 12.70
C ARG A 75 2.63 7.27 13.87
N VAL A 76 1.80 6.42 14.49
CA VAL A 76 2.16 5.57 15.64
C VAL A 76 2.13 4.08 15.29
N GLY A 77 2.09 3.71 14.00
CA GLY A 77 2.15 2.30 13.59
C GLY A 77 0.81 1.56 13.63
N ALA A 78 -0.29 2.20 14.07
CA ALA A 78 -1.63 1.59 14.06
C ALA A 78 -2.27 1.56 12.65
N PRO A 79 -3.30 0.71 12.41
CA PRO A 79 -4.04 0.67 11.16
C PRO A 79 -4.67 2.01 10.80
N MET A 80 -4.73 2.33 9.51
CA MET A 80 -5.43 3.53 9.04
C MET A 80 -6.94 3.27 8.96
N ASP A 81 -7.72 4.21 9.49
CA ASP A 81 -9.17 4.19 9.31
C ASP A 81 -9.56 4.46 7.84
N ALA A 82 -10.56 3.72 7.35
CA ALA A 82 -10.98 3.77 5.96
C ALA A 82 -11.60 5.13 5.57
N ALA A 83 -12.31 5.81 6.49
CA ALA A 83 -12.84 7.13 6.23
C ALA A 83 -11.71 8.16 6.13
N ASN A 84 -10.71 8.10 7.01
CA ASN A 84 -9.53 8.96 6.94
C ASN A 84 -8.74 8.80 5.63
N VAL A 85 -8.61 7.57 5.12
CA VAL A 85 -7.99 7.31 3.81
C VAL A 85 -8.82 7.95 2.69
N ARG A 86 -10.16 7.80 2.72
CA ARG A 86 -11.06 8.41 1.72
C ARG A 86 -10.98 9.93 1.73
N HIS A 87 -11.01 10.58 2.90
CA HIS A 87 -10.86 12.02 3.01
C HIS A 87 -9.51 12.51 2.49
N SER A 88 -8.44 11.78 2.80
CA SER A 88 -7.11 12.09 2.28
C SER A 88 -7.05 12.00 0.76
N PHE A 89 -7.67 10.96 0.19
CA PHE A 89 -7.78 10.79 -1.26
C PHE A 89 -8.59 11.91 -1.92
N GLN A 90 -9.76 12.23 -1.38
CA GLN A 90 -10.62 13.31 -1.87
C GLN A 90 -9.91 14.66 -1.88
N ARG A 91 -9.05 14.93 -0.89
CA ARG A 91 -8.22 16.14 -0.89
C ARG A 91 -7.21 16.15 -2.03
N ILE A 92 -6.58 15.01 -2.33
CA ILE A 92 -5.64 14.88 -3.45
C ILE A 92 -6.37 15.14 -4.77
N THR A 93 -7.54 14.53 -4.99
CA THR A 93 -8.30 14.68 -6.24
C THR A 93 -8.88 16.08 -6.43
N THR A 94 -9.27 16.72 -5.32
CA THR A 94 -9.68 18.13 -5.34
C THR A 94 -8.51 19.03 -5.73
N ASN A 95 -7.34 18.84 -5.12
CA ASN A 95 -6.15 19.64 -5.43
C ASN A 95 -5.61 19.38 -6.84
N ALA A 96 -5.88 18.20 -7.41
CA ALA A 96 -5.54 17.87 -8.79
C ALA A 96 -6.57 18.38 -9.82
N GLY A 97 -7.65 19.04 -9.39
CA GLY A 97 -8.67 19.61 -10.28
C GLY A 97 -9.66 18.60 -10.87
N ILE A 98 -9.64 17.33 -10.45
CA ILE A 98 -10.51 16.28 -10.98
C ILE A 98 -11.78 16.05 -10.12
N GLY A 99 -11.94 16.83 -9.05
CA GLY A 99 -13.16 16.88 -8.23
C GLY A 99 -13.20 15.89 -7.06
N LYS A 100 -14.35 15.84 -6.40
CA LYS A 100 -14.60 15.13 -5.14
C LYS A 100 -15.23 13.73 -5.29
N GLY A 101 -15.74 13.40 -6.47
CA GLY A 101 -16.46 12.13 -6.74
C GLY A 101 -15.54 10.93 -6.97
N TRP A 102 -14.24 11.15 -7.14
CA TRP A 102 -13.28 10.08 -7.36
C TRP A 102 -13.07 9.25 -6.09
N THR A 103 -13.06 7.93 -6.25
CA THR A 103 -12.64 6.99 -5.20
C THR A 103 -11.45 6.16 -5.68
N PRO A 104 -10.64 5.57 -4.78
CA PRO A 104 -9.54 4.70 -5.20
C PRO A 104 -9.97 3.52 -6.08
N ARG A 105 -11.25 3.13 -6.04
CA ARG A 105 -11.81 2.06 -6.89
C ARG A 105 -11.77 2.44 -8.37
N GLU A 106 -12.06 3.71 -8.69
CA GLU A 106 -12.08 4.20 -10.07
C GLU A 106 -10.69 4.20 -10.71
N LEU A 107 -9.63 4.12 -9.91
CA LEU A 107 -8.26 3.99 -10.41
C LEU A 107 -7.91 2.58 -10.91
N ARG A 108 -8.65 1.55 -10.47
CA ARG A 108 -8.34 0.15 -10.84
C ARG A 108 -8.40 -0.11 -12.35
N PRO A 109 -9.45 0.28 -13.09
CA PRO A 109 -9.50 0.04 -14.53
C PRO A 109 -8.48 0.89 -15.31
N LEU A 110 -7.95 1.97 -14.71
CA LEU A 110 -6.98 2.86 -15.37
C LEU A 110 -5.57 2.27 -15.43
N VAL A 111 -5.29 1.22 -14.65
CA VAL A 111 -4.00 0.54 -14.69
C VAL A 111 -4.03 -0.49 -15.82
N ARG A 112 -3.55 -0.10 -17.00
CA ARG A 112 -3.14 -1.07 -18.03
C ARG A 112 -1.80 -1.66 -17.60
N VAL A 113 -1.77 -2.98 -17.46
CA VAL A 113 -0.52 -3.72 -17.34
C VAL A 113 -0.12 -4.05 -18.76
N ASP A 114 0.79 -3.26 -19.32
CA ASP A 114 1.45 -3.64 -20.57
C ASP A 114 2.30 -4.87 -20.24
N HIS A 115 1.83 -6.04 -20.66
CA HIS A 115 2.64 -7.24 -20.67
C HIS A 115 3.53 -7.17 -21.90
N GLU A 116 4.81 -6.90 -21.69
CA GLU A 116 5.90 -7.36 -22.56
C GLU A 116 6.46 -8.69 -22.02
#